data_AF-A0A957R419-F1
#
_entry.id   AF-A0A957R419-F1
#
_cell.length_a   1.000
_cell.length_b   1.000
_cell.length_c   1.000
_cell.angle_alpha   90.00
_cell.angle_beta   90.00
_cell.angle_gamma   90.00
#
_symmetry.space_group_name_H-M   'P 1'
#
loop_
_entity.id
_entity.type
_entity.pdbx_description
1 polymer ?
#
loop_
_entity_poly.entity_id
_entity_poly.type
_entity_poly.pdbx_seq_one_letter_code
_entity_poly.pdbx_strand_id
1 'polypeptide(L)'
;VAEESISLEIYFRKKLGAGLFGGEGFILQKLTGPGMAWVEIAGEVREYILKDGQTMKVDPGHIAMYEPTVQYDITRIKGIRNMLFGGEGIFLATLTGPGRVWLQSLPLSNLANKIAQYLPLNNSN
;
A
#
# COMPACT_ATOMS: atom_id res chain seq x y z
N VAL A 1 -5.14 -3.64 17.15
CA VAL A 1 -5.53 -3.28 18.54
C VAL A 1 -4.58 -2.22 19.03
N ALA A 2 -5.02 -1.17 19.68
CA ALA A 2 -4.14 -0.11 20.19
C ALA A 2 -4.58 0.32 21.59
N GLU A 3 -3.65 0.80 22.40
CA GLU A 3 -3.95 1.47 23.67
C GLU A 3 -4.79 2.73 23.45
N GLU A 4 -5.60 3.12 24.45
CA GLU A 4 -6.54 4.25 24.35
C GLU A 4 -5.86 5.60 24.04
N SER A 5 -4.60 5.76 24.43
CA SER A 5 -3.80 6.96 24.19
C SER A 5 -3.28 7.09 22.75
N ILE A 6 -3.53 6.10 21.90
CA ILE A 6 -3.14 6.11 20.48
C ILE A 6 -4.32 6.57 19.62
N SER A 7 -4.12 7.66 18.87
CA SER A 7 -5.04 8.10 17.82
C SER A 7 -4.73 7.41 16.49
N LEU A 8 -5.79 7.09 15.75
CA LEU A 8 -5.74 6.58 14.38
C LEU A 8 -6.50 7.54 13.48
N GLU A 9 -5.79 8.19 12.56
CA GLU A 9 -6.35 9.21 11.67
C GLU A 9 -6.06 8.88 10.22
N ILE A 10 -6.95 9.28 9.31
CA ILE A 10 -6.66 9.20 7.87
C ILE A 10 -5.62 10.27 7.54
N TYR A 11 -4.43 9.84 7.13
CA TYR A 11 -3.33 10.74 6.80
C TYR A 11 -3.33 11.11 5.32
N PHE A 12 -3.58 10.14 4.47
CA PHE A 12 -3.59 10.33 3.02
C PHE A 12 -4.63 9.44 2.38
N ARG A 13 -5.45 10.01 1.50
CA ARG A 13 -6.39 9.27 0.67
C ARG A 13 -6.22 9.70 -0.77
N LYS A 14 -5.86 8.76 -1.65
CA LYS A 14 -5.81 9.01 -3.09
C LYS A 14 -6.67 7.98 -3.81
N LYS A 15 -7.66 8.47 -4.55
CA LYS A 15 -8.46 7.62 -5.43
C LYS A 15 -7.57 7.12 -6.57
N LEU A 16 -7.21 5.83 -6.54
CA LEU A 16 -6.38 5.18 -7.54
C LEU A 16 -7.24 4.30 -8.46
N GLY A 17 -8.14 4.91 -9.23
CA GLY A 17 -9.01 4.19 -10.17
C GLY A 17 -9.87 3.11 -9.51
N ALA A 18 -10.65 2.38 -10.31
CA ALA A 18 -11.68 1.47 -9.80
C ALA A 18 -11.15 0.13 -9.28
N GLY A 19 -9.93 -0.31 -9.62
CA GLY A 19 -9.56 -1.72 -9.39
C GLY A 19 -8.35 -2.01 -8.49
N LEU A 20 -7.55 -1.01 -8.10
CA LEU A 20 -6.39 -1.28 -7.23
C LEU A 20 -6.80 -1.59 -5.77
N PHE A 21 -7.99 -1.18 -5.33
CA PHE A 21 -8.49 -1.32 -3.94
C PHE A 21 -10.03 -1.31 -3.86
N GLY A 22 -10.71 -2.05 -4.74
CA GLY A 22 -12.18 -2.13 -4.70
C GLY A 22 -12.91 -0.78 -4.91
N GLY A 23 -12.29 0.15 -5.64
CA GLY A 23 -12.84 1.46 -5.97
C GLY A 23 -12.64 2.57 -4.93
N GLU A 24 -12.18 2.25 -3.72
CA GLU A 24 -12.00 3.26 -2.66
C GLU A 24 -10.68 4.05 -2.76
N GLY A 25 -9.72 3.50 -3.50
CA GLY A 25 -8.36 4.01 -3.65
C GLY A 25 -7.44 3.60 -2.51
N PHE A 26 -6.27 4.24 -2.43
CA PHE A 26 -5.28 3.98 -1.39
C PHE A 26 -5.49 4.91 -0.20
N ILE A 27 -5.57 4.32 0.99
CA ILE A 27 -5.74 5.03 2.26
C ILE A 27 -4.54 4.72 3.14
N LEU A 28 -3.77 5.73 3.50
CA LEU A 28 -2.78 5.66 4.57
C LEU A 28 -3.39 6.26 5.82
N GLN A 29 -3.25 5.52 6.91
CA GLN A 29 -3.64 5.97 8.24
C GLN A 29 -2.38 6.26 9.05
N LYS A 30 -2.46 7.24 9.94
CA LYS A 30 -1.38 7.60 10.85
C LYS A 30 -1.78 7.23 12.26
N LEU A 31 -0.93 6.43 12.91
CA LEU A 31 -0.98 6.12 14.33
C LEU A 31 -0.13 7.14 15.08
N THR A 32 -0.69 7.84 16.06
CA THR A 32 0.03 8.85 16.88
C THR A 32 -0.36 8.72 18.35
N GLY A 33 0.58 8.93 19.25
CA GLY A 33 0.32 8.97 20.70
C GLY A 33 1.25 8.03 21.47
N PRO A 34 1.33 8.19 22.80
CA PRO A 34 2.09 7.28 23.64
C PRO A 34 1.36 5.93 23.75
N GLY A 35 2.11 4.83 23.85
CA GLY A 35 1.57 3.49 24.08
C GLY A 35 1.92 2.48 22.97
N MET A 36 1.32 1.29 23.05
CA MET A 36 1.48 0.20 22.08
C MET A 36 0.31 0.06 21.11
N ALA A 37 0.63 -0.14 19.82
CA ALA A 37 -0.33 -0.53 18.79
C ALA A 37 0.12 -1.83 18.09
N TRP A 38 -0.87 -2.66 17.78
CA TRP A 38 -0.73 -3.92 17.04
C TRP A 38 -1.40 -3.75 15.68
N VAL A 39 -0.60 -3.97 14.64
CA VAL A 39 -1.01 -3.86 13.23
C VAL A 39 -0.89 -5.25 12.60
N GLU A 40 -1.92 -5.65 11.87
CA GLU A 40 -1.88 -6.84 11.03
C GLU A 40 -1.26 -6.47 9.67
N ILE A 41 -0.33 -7.29 9.19
CA ILE A 41 0.35 -7.10 7.92
C ILE A 41 0.35 -8.44 7.21
N ALA A 42 -0.16 -8.47 5.98
CA ALA A 42 -0.37 -9.71 5.26
C ALA A 42 0.96 -10.28 4.70
N GLY A 43 1.19 -11.56 4.97
CA GLY A 43 2.39 -12.28 4.52
C GLY A 43 3.62 -12.03 5.39
N GLU A 44 4.78 -11.91 4.76
CA GLU A 44 6.07 -11.63 5.42
C GLU A 44 6.31 -10.11 5.47
N VAL A 45 6.86 -9.64 6.60
CA VAL A 45 7.27 -8.25 6.78
C VAL A 45 8.78 -8.12 6.63
N ARG A 46 9.21 -7.20 5.76
CA ARG A 46 10.62 -6.85 5.57
C ARG A 46 10.87 -5.40 5.97
N GLU A 47 11.80 -5.18 6.88
CA GLU A 47 12.23 -3.86 7.31
C GLU A 47 13.40 -3.34 6.46
N TYR A 48 13.33 -2.06 6.10
CA TYR A 48 14.40 -1.32 5.43
C TYR A 48 14.64 0.01 6.13
N ILE A 49 15.91 0.34 6.37
CA ILE A 49 16.33 1.64 6.88
C ILE A 49 16.86 2.47 5.71
N LEU A 50 16.11 3.51 5.32
CA LEU A 50 16.54 4.46 4.30
C LEU A 50 17.43 5.51 4.95
N LYS A 51 18.60 5.73 4.37
CA LYS A 51 19.48 6.86 4.72
C LYS A 51 18.87 8.18 4.23
N ASP A 52 19.40 9.30 4.72
CA ASP A 52 19.02 10.63 4.24
C ASP A 52 19.19 10.74 2.71
N GLY A 53 18.15 11.20 2.03
CA GLY A 53 18.10 11.28 0.56
C GLY A 53 18.06 9.93 -0.19
N GLN A 54 18.14 8.79 0.50
CA GLN A 54 18.05 7.48 -0.15
C GLN A 54 16.61 7.22 -0.58
N THR A 55 16.43 6.93 -1.86
CA THR A 55 15.12 6.65 -2.44
C THR A 55 14.91 5.16 -2.70
N MET A 56 13.70 4.68 -2.42
CA MET A 56 13.18 3.36 -2.80
C MET A 56 11.90 3.53 -3.60
N LYS A 57 11.77 2.78 -4.70
CA LYS A 57 10.54 2.71 -5.48
C LYS A 57 9.84 1.39 -5.24
N VAL A 58 8.56 1.43 -4.88
CA VAL A 58 7.79 0.26 -4.45
C VAL A 58 6.39 0.32 -5.05
N ASP A 59 5.80 -0.83 -5.35
CA ASP A 59 4.36 -0.92 -5.55
C ASP A 59 3.64 -0.45 -4.27
N PRO A 60 2.72 0.53 -4.35
CA PRO A 60 2.02 1.06 -3.17
C PRO A 60 1.31 0.00 -2.32
N GLY A 61 0.78 -1.07 -2.92
CA GLY A 61 0.08 -2.14 -2.18
C GLY A 61 1.01 -2.93 -1.27
N HIS A 62 2.31 -2.92 -1.54
CA HIS A 62 3.33 -3.61 -0.74
C HIS A 62 3.87 -2.76 0.41
N ILE A 63 3.47 -1.49 0.54
CA ILE A 63 3.87 -0.64 1.66
C ILE A 63 2.98 -0.97 2.85
N ALA A 64 3.56 -1.52 3.93
CA ALA A 64 2.82 -1.82 5.14
C ALA A 64 2.76 -0.60 6.08
N MET A 65 3.92 -0.01 6.37
CA MET A 65 4.05 1.19 7.20
C MET A 65 5.41 1.85 6.97
N TYR A 66 5.55 3.12 7.37
CA TYR A 66 6.80 3.85 7.31
C TYR A 66 6.84 4.94 8.39
N GLU A 67 8.04 5.35 8.81
CA GLU A 67 8.22 6.41 9.80
C GLU A 67 7.86 7.80 9.21
N PRO A 68 7.35 8.74 10.02
CA PRO A 68 6.98 10.09 9.54
C PRO A 68 8.09 10.90 8.87
N THR A 69 9.35 10.53 9.10
CA THR A 69 10.52 11.18 8.48
C THR A 69 10.72 10.75 7.01
N VAL A 70 10.11 9.64 6.59
CA VAL A 70 10.17 9.16 5.21
C VAL A 70 9.16 9.93 4.36
N GLN A 71 9.66 10.57 3.31
CA GLN A 71 8.84 11.27 2.34
C GLN A 71 8.17 10.26 1.40
N TYR A 72 6.87 10.42 1.17
CA TYR A 72 6.06 9.57 0.32
C TYR A 72 5.50 10.35 -0.86
N ASP A 73 5.73 9.86 -2.08
CA ASP A 73 5.03 10.30 -3.28
C ASP A 73 4.52 9.09 -4.08
N ILE A 74 3.40 9.25 -4.79
CA ILE A 74 2.84 8.22 -5.66
C ILE A 74 2.54 8.77 -7.05
N THR A 75 3.27 8.22 -8.01
CA THR A 75 3.22 8.64 -9.41
C THR A 75 2.62 7.53 -10.28
N ARG A 76 1.70 7.90 -11.17
CA ARG A 76 1.21 7.02 -12.23
C ARG A 76 2.25 6.99 -13.34
N ILE A 77 2.76 5.81 -13.69
CA ILE A 77 3.71 5.68 -14.80
C ILE A 77 2.92 5.84 -16.10
N LYS A 78 3.14 6.97 -16.78
CA LYS A 78 2.54 7.23 -18.11
C LYS A 78 3.24 6.35 -19.16
N GLY A 79 2.45 5.72 -20.04
CA GLY A 79 2.97 5.04 -21.24
C GLY A 79 3.12 3.51 -21.15
N ILE A 80 3.00 2.90 -19.96
CA ILE A 80 2.91 1.43 -19.88
C ILE A 80 1.47 1.03 -20.20
N ARG A 81 1.24 0.65 -21.47
CA ARG A 81 -0.07 0.27 -22.03
C ARG A 81 -0.60 -1.00 -21.36
N ASN A 82 -1.66 -0.83 -20.55
CA ASN A 82 -2.86 -1.66 -20.34
C ASN A 82 -2.85 -3.21 -20.30
N MET A 83 -1.77 -3.93 -20.63
CA MET A 83 -1.86 -5.39 -20.86
C MET A 83 -1.36 -6.28 -19.72
N LEU A 84 -0.49 -5.81 -18.83
CA LEU A 84 0.04 -6.66 -17.75
C LEU A 84 -0.87 -6.75 -16.51
N PHE A 85 -1.79 -5.78 -16.33
CA PHE A 85 -2.65 -5.67 -15.13
C PHE A 85 -4.09 -5.21 -15.46
N GLY A 86 -4.69 -5.71 -16.55
CA GLY A 86 -6.14 -5.51 -16.79
C GLY A 86 -6.61 -4.06 -17.05
N GLY A 87 -5.75 -3.17 -17.52
CA GLY A 87 -6.13 -1.79 -17.90
C GLY A 87 -6.04 -0.72 -16.81
N GLU A 88 -5.59 -1.04 -15.60
CA GLU A 88 -5.68 -0.12 -14.45
C GLU A 88 -4.51 0.88 -14.35
N GLY A 89 -3.44 0.66 -15.12
CA GLY A 89 -2.22 1.47 -15.11
C GLY A 89 -1.35 1.21 -13.88
N ILE A 90 -0.03 1.37 -14.05
CA ILE A 90 0.94 1.07 -12.99
C ILE A 90 1.15 2.32 -12.14
N PHE A 91 0.90 2.20 -10.84
CA PHE A 91 1.27 3.20 -9.84
C PHE A 91 2.53 2.76 -9.12
N LEU A 92 3.45 3.70 -8.91
CA LEU A 92 4.68 3.45 -8.19
C LEU A 92 4.82 4.49 -7.09
N ALA A 93 4.99 4.02 -5.86
CA ALA A 93 5.32 4.84 -4.73
C ALA A 93 6.84 5.07 -4.69
N THR A 94 7.23 6.28 -4.32
CA THR A 94 8.61 6.71 -4.09
C THR A 94 8.72 7.07 -2.62
N LEU A 95 9.56 6.33 -1.90
CA LEU A 95 9.88 6.54 -0.49
C LEU A 95 11.29 7.12 -0.40
N THR A 96 11.45 8.29 0.20
CA THR A 96 12.77 8.93 0.37
C THR A 96 13.07 9.14 1.84
N GLY A 97 14.20 8.61 2.29
CA GLY A 97 14.63 8.69 3.69
C GLY A 97 15.02 10.10 4.15
N PRO A 98 15.38 10.25 5.43
CA PRO A 98 15.75 9.16 6.34
C PRO A 98 14.56 8.50 7.06
N GLY A 99 14.68 7.22 7.39
CA GLY A 99 13.74 6.52 8.28
C GLY A 99 13.48 5.07 7.90
N ARG A 100 12.69 4.39 8.72
CA ARG A 100 12.30 3.00 8.51
C ARG A 100 11.07 2.87 7.62
N VAL A 101 11.09 1.81 6.82
CA VAL A 101 9.99 1.36 5.96
C VAL A 101 9.79 -0.13 6.20
N TRP A 102 8.55 -0.55 6.34
CA TRP A 102 8.17 -1.96 6.39
C TRP A 102 7.34 -2.31 5.17
N LEU A 103 7.78 -3.33 4.44
CA LEU A 103 7.11 -3.85 3.26
C LEU A 103 6.45 -5.19 3.56
N GLN A 104 5.30 -5.45 2.94
CA GLN A 104 4.56 -6.70 3.02
C GLN A 104 4.70 -7.51 1.73
N SER A 105 4.69 -8.84 1.83
CA SER A 105 4.81 -9.71 0.66
C SER A 105 3.47 -10.04 -0.02
N LEU A 106 2.35 -9.96 0.69
CA LEU A 106 1.06 -10.45 0.20
C LEU A 106 -0.08 -9.41 0.31
N PRO A 107 -0.08 -8.35 -0.51
CA PRO A 107 -1.19 -7.39 -0.54
C PRO A 107 -2.52 -8.11 -0.81
N LEU A 108 -3.55 -7.78 -0.04
CA LEU A 108 -4.86 -8.45 -0.14
C LEU A 108 -5.48 -8.32 -1.54
N SER A 109 -5.31 -7.18 -2.22
CA SER A 109 -5.79 -6.98 -3.59
C SER A 109 -5.11 -7.93 -4.58
N ASN A 110 -3.81 -8.16 -4.44
CA ASN A 110 -3.08 -9.12 -5.26
C ASN A 110 -3.59 -10.55 -5.01
N LEU A 111 -3.78 -10.92 -3.74
CA LEU A 111 -4.34 -12.23 -3.37
C LEU A 111 -5.75 -12.41 -3.96
N ALA A 112 -6.64 -11.43 -3.77
CA ALA A 112 -8.01 -11.46 -4.30
C ALA A 112 -8.02 -11.61 -5.83
N ASN A 113 -7.20 -10.82 -6.53
CA ASN A 113 -7.07 -10.90 -7.99
C ASN A 113 -6.54 -12.28 -8.46
N LYS A 114 -5.68 -12.93 -7.69
CA LYS A 114 -5.20 -14.28 -8.00
C LYS A 114 -6.27 -15.34 -7.75
N ILE A 115 -7.02 -15.25 -6.65
CA ILE A 115 -8.12 -16.17 -6.35
C ILE A 115 -9.26 -16.02 -7.36
N ALA A 116 -9.58 -14.79 -7.78
CA ALA A 116 -10.66 -14.50 -8.71
C ALA A 116 -10.55 -15.26 -10.04
N GLN A 117 -9.33 -15.61 -10.47
CA GLN A 117 -9.08 -16.39 -11.69
C GLN A 117 -9.61 -17.83 -11.61
N TYR A 118 -9.89 -18.33 -10.41
CA TYR A 118 -10.39 -19.67 -10.13
C TYR A 118 -11.82 -19.68 -9.62
N LEU A 119 -12.41 -18.50 -9.38
CA LEU A 119 -13.82 -18.43 -8.99
C LEU A 119 -14.71 -18.74 -10.20
N PRO A 120 -15.84 -19.43 -10.01
CA PRO A 120 -16.78 -19.68 -11.08
C PRO A 120 -17.26 -18.32 -11.64
N LEU A 121 -17.16 -18.15 -12.95
CA LEU A 121 -17.77 -17.02 -13.62
C LEU A 121 -19.28 -17.18 -13.45
N ASN A 122 -19.91 -16.25 -12.73
CA ASN A 122 -21.37 -16.11 -12.75
C ASN A 122 -21.77 -15.66 -14.17
N ASN A 123 -21.94 -16.63 -15.07
CA ASN A 123 -22.67 -16.43 -16.32
C ASN A 123 -24.16 -16.37 -15.97
N SER A 124 -24.58 -15.26 -15.37
CA SER A 124 -25.99 -14.92 -15.29
C SER A 124 -26.38 -14.34 -16.65
N ASN A 125 -27.08 -15.15 -17.45
CA ASN A 125 -27.81 -14.69 -18.64
C ASN A 125 -28.90 -13.69 -18.25
#